data_AF-A0AAW4BNN0-F1
#
_entry.id   AF-A0AAW4BNN0-F1
#
_cell.length_a   1.000
_cell.length_b   1.000
_cell.length_c   1.000
_cell.angle_alpha   90.00
_cell.angle_beta   90.00
_cell.angle_gamma   90.00
#
_symmetry.space_group_name_H-M   'P 1'
#
loop_
_entity.id
_entity.type
_entity.pdbx_description
1 polymer ?
#
loop_
_entity_poly.entity_id
_entity_poly.type
_entity_poly.pdbx_seq_one_letter_code
_entity_poly.pdbx_strand_id
1 'polypeptide(L)'
;ECDDKTFIHNLVEIGGCDPSLAKSPEWWPIFLPALRADFTATEQYIFTSLPNDKEGLPIPTLLISGDQDREANFSEIEEWKLWCNKVVDHLVVEGGHFYITEQPQMMLECIRALSTETTA
;
A
#
# COMPACT_ATOMS: atom_id res chain seq x y z
N GLU A 1 7.68 -16.88 11.95
CA GLU A 1 8.78 -15.97 11.56
C GLU A 1 9.71 -16.66 10.58
N CYS A 2 10.06 -15.97 9.50
CA CYS A 2 11.13 -16.37 8.59
C CYS A 2 12.48 -15.84 9.11
N ASP A 3 13.58 -16.50 8.74
CA ASP A 3 14.92 -16.03 9.07
C ASP A 3 15.23 -14.69 8.39
N ASP A 4 16.22 -13.96 8.91
CA ASP A 4 16.57 -12.61 8.44
C ASP A 4 16.93 -12.56 6.95
N LYS A 5 17.58 -13.59 6.42
CA LYS A 5 17.98 -13.62 5.01
C LYS A 5 16.76 -13.77 4.12
N THR A 6 15.83 -14.67 4.49
CA THR A 6 14.56 -14.83 3.77
C THR A 6 13.73 -13.55 3.84
N PHE A 7 13.65 -12.91 5.01
CA PHE A 7 12.92 -11.65 5.19
C PHE A 7 13.47 -10.53 4.29
N ILE A 8 14.78 -10.29 4.31
CA ILE A 8 15.42 -9.27 3.46
C ILE A 8 15.27 -9.59 1.97
N HIS A 9 15.35 -10.87 1.59
CA HIS A 9 15.15 -11.27 0.20
C HIS A 9 13.75 -10.90 -0.29
N ASN A 10 12.71 -11.24 0.47
CA ASN A 10 11.34 -10.91 0.13
C ASN A 10 11.12 -9.39 0.05
N LEU A 11 11.71 -8.61 0.97
CA LEU A 11 11.63 -7.14 0.92
C LEU A 11 12.22 -6.56 -0.36
N VAL A 12 13.35 -7.11 -0.82
CA VAL A 12 13.98 -6.70 -2.08
C VAL A 12 13.14 -7.13 -3.28
N GLU A 13 12.55 -8.33 -3.27
CA GLU A 13 11.70 -8.83 -4.35
C GLU A 13 10.42 -8.02 -4.52
N ILE A 14 9.80 -7.60 -3.42
CA ILE A 14 8.62 -6.71 -3.43
C ILE A 14 8.99 -5.35 -4.05
N GLY A 15 10.26 -4.94 -3.93
CA GLY A 15 10.78 -3.63 -4.34
C GLY A 15 10.93 -2.64 -3.18
N GLY A 16 10.65 -3.07 -1.94
CA GLY A 16 10.64 -2.25 -0.74
C GLY A 16 12.01 -1.95 -0.15
N CYS A 17 13.06 -2.51 -0.73
CA CYS A 17 14.43 -2.24 -0.32
C CYS A 17 15.41 -2.27 -1.49
N ASP A 18 16.43 -1.41 -1.41
CA ASP A 18 17.54 -1.44 -2.36
C ASP A 18 18.25 -2.80 -2.30
N PRO A 19 18.51 -3.47 -3.44
CA PRO A 19 19.19 -4.77 -3.48
C PRO A 19 20.57 -4.79 -2.81
N SER A 20 21.20 -3.64 -2.61
CA SER A 20 22.46 -3.53 -1.85
C SER A 20 22.30 -3.91 -0.38
N LEU A 21 21.12 -3.74 0.24
CA LEU A 21 20.92 -4.16 1.64
C LEU A 21 21.11 -5.67 1.79
N ALA A 22 20.63 -6.46 0.84
CA ALA A 22 20.85 -7.92 0.85
C ALA A 22 22.33 -8.32 0.73
N LYS A 23 23.18 -7.42 0.20
CA LYS A 23 24.62 -7.63 0.04
C LYS A 23 25.45 -7.12 1.22
N SER A 24 24.82 -6.43 2.17
CA SER A 24 25.49 -5.79 3.31
C SER A 24 24.86 -6.19 4.65
N PRO A 25 25.10 -7.44 5.11
CA PRO A 25 24.56 -7.95 6.37
C PRO A 25 24.99 -7.14 7.60
N GLU A 26 26.06 -6.37 7.51
CA GLU A 26 26.51 -5.45 8.56
C GLU A 26 25.48 -4.38 8.92
N TRP A 27 24.59 -4.02 7.98
CA TRP A 27 23.52 -3.03 8.22
C TRP A 27 22.24 -3.65 8.77
N TRP A 28 22.07 -4.96 8.65
CA TRP A 28 20.84 -5.65 9.06
C TRP A 28 20.46 -5.40 10.53
N PRO A 29 21.40 -5.43 11.50
CA PRO A 29 21.05 -5.14 12.89
C PRO A 29 20.46 -3.75 13.14
N ILE A 30 20.68 -2.80 12.23
CA ILE A 30 20.14 -1.44 12.31
C ILE A 30 18.72 -1.38 11.74
N PHE A 31 18.45 -2.05 10.61
CA PHE A 31 17.16 -1.96 9.91
C PHE A 31 16.14 -3.02 10.32
N LEU A 32 16.59 -4.25 10.58
CA LEU A 32 15.69 -5.37 10.88
C LEU A 32 14.75 -5.12 12.06
N PRO A 33 15.17 -4.49 13.19
CA PRO A 33 14.26 -4.27 14.30
C PRO A 33 13.04 -3.43 13.90
N ALA A 34 13.24 -2.36 13.12
CA ALA A 34 12.17 -1.49 12.66
C ALA A 34 11.31 -2.18 11.59
N LEU A 35 11.95 -2.78 10.57
CA LEU A 35 11.24 -3.47 9.49
C LEU A 35 10.36 -4.60 10.03
N ARG A 36 10.89 -5.44 10.94
CA ARG A 36 10.10 -6.53 11.54
C ARG A 36 8.95 -6.00 12.39
N ALA A 37 9.15 -4.89 13.12
CA ALA A 37 8.09 -4.28 13.91
C ALA A 37 6.95 -3.76 13.01
N ASP A 38 7.28 -3.07 11.91
CA ASP A 38 6.30 -2.53 10.96
C ASP A 38 5.51 -3.64 10.27
N PHE A 39 6.19 -4.70 9.80
CA PHE A 39 5.53 -5.86 9.19
C PHE A 39 4.65 -6.59 10.21
N THR A 40 5.12 -6.78 11.45
CA THR A 40 4.31 -7.39 12.50
C THR A 40 3.05 -6.55 12.77
N ALA A 41 3.18 -5.22 12.84
CA ALA A 41 2.05 -4.35 13.09
C ALA A 41 1.00 -4.42 11.98
N THR A 42 1.41 -4.48 10.70
CA THR A 42 0.46 -4.56 9.57
C THR A 42 -0.12 -5.96 9.38
N GLU A 43 0.68 -7.03 9.53
CA GLU A 43 0.22 -8.42 9.30
C GLU A 43 -0.66 -8.93 10.44
N GLN A 44 -0.43 -8.45 11.67
CA GLN A 44 -1.24 -8.81 12.84
C GLN A 44 -2.44 -7.90 13.04
N TYR A 45 -2.66 -6.93 12.15
CA TYR A 45 -3.86 -6.12 12.19
C TYR A 45 -5.09 -6.98 11.86
N ILE A 46 -5.96 -7.15 12.85
CA ILE A 46 -7.21 -7.89 12.71
C ILE A 46 -8.37 -6.94 13.02
N PHE A 47 -9.28 -6.80 12.06
CA PHE A 47 -10.56 -6.15 12.27
C PHE A 47 -11.67 -7.21 12.35
N THR A 48 -12.44 -7.20 13.43
CA THR A 48 -13.28 -8.36 13.83
C THR A 48 -14.69 -8.37 13.22
N SER A 49 -15.09 -7.34 12.49
CA SER A 49 -16.42 -7.25 11.86
C SER A 49 -16.39 -6.36 10.62
N LEU A 50 -17.15 -6.71 9.57
CA LEU A 50 -17.36 -5.77 8.47
C LEU A 50 -18.09 -4.51 8.97
N PRO A 51 -17.75 -3.32 8.45
CA PRO A 51 -18.41 -2.09 8.83
C PRO A 51 -19.86 -2.12 8.35
N ASN A 52 -20.78 -1.56 9.13
CA ASN A 52 -22.11 -1.24 8.62
C ASN A 52 -22.13 0.15 7.97
N ASP A 53 -23.19 0.48 7.22
CA ASP A 53 -23.32 1.76 6.50
C ASP A 53 -23.10 3.01 7.38
N LYS A 54 -23.29 2.93 8.71
CA LYS A 54 -23.07 4.07 9.62
C LYS A 54 -21.63 4.22 10.08
N GLU A 55 -20.82 3.19 9.92
CA GLU A 55 -19.40 3.12 10.32
C GLU A 55 -18.46 3.47 9.17
N GLY A 56 -18.95 3.42 7.93
CA GLY A 56 -18.18 3.84 6.76
C GLY A 56 -17.78 5.32 6.83
N LEU A 57 -16.54 5.60 6.40
CA LEU A 57 -15.99 6.95 6.43
C LEU A 57 -16.77 7.87 5.46
N PRO A 58 -17.34 9.00 5.93
CA PRO A 58 -18.18 9.89 5.11
C PRO A 58 -17.38 10.91 4.28
N ILE A 59 -16.07 10.70 4.15
CA ILE A 59 -15.14 11.56 3.41
C ILE A 59 -15.01 11.08 1.96
N PRO A 60 -14.91 12.00 0.98
CA PRO A 60 -14.56 11.62 -0.39
C PRO A 60 -13.24 10.86 -0.42
N THR A 61 -13.26 9.65 -1.00
CA THR A 61 -12.12 8.75 -1.07
C THR A 61 -11.86 8.37 -2.52
N LEU A 62 -10.61 8.52 -2.97
CA LEU A 62 -10.13 7.98 -4.23
C LEU A 62 -9.36 6.69 -3.95
N LEU A 63 -9.73 5.61 -4.63
CA LEU A 63 -8.98 4.36 -4.60
C LEU A 63 -8.02 4.33 -5.79
N ILE A 64 -6.79 3.86 -5.57
CA ILE A 64 -5.77 3.74 -6.61
C ILE A 64 -5.10 2.38 -6.45
N SER A 65 -4.97 1.64 -7.55
CA SER A 65 -4.25 0.36 -7.60
C SER A 65 -3.33 0.30 -8.81
N GLY A 66 -2.22 -0.43 -8.67
CA GLY A 66 -1.32 -0.75 -9.79
C GLY A 66 -1.82 -1.99 -10.54
N ASP A 67 -1.75 -1.97 -11.87
CA ASP A 67 -2.19 -3.10 -12.71
C ASP A 67 -1.29 -4.34 -12.58
N GLN A 68 -0.09 -4.17 -12.04
CA GLN A 68 0.91 -5.22 -11.81
C GLN A 68 1.25 -5.39 -10.32
N ASP A 69 0.52 -4.72 -9.42
CA ASP A 69 0.70 -4.86 -7.98
C ASP A 69 0.21 -6.25 -7.53
N ARG A 70 1.14 -7.04 -6.96
CA ARG A 70 0.88 -8.37 -6.44
C ARG A 70 0.60 -8.38 -4.94
N GLU A 71 0.93 -7.30 -4.23
CA GLU A 71 0.73 -7.15 -2.80
C GLU A 71 -0.64 -6.54 -2.48
N ALA A 72 -1.21 -5.77 -3.41
CA ALA A 72 -2.54 -5.19 -3.31
C ALA A 72 -3.24 -5.15 -4.67
N ASN A 73 -3.98 -6.21 -4.98
CA ASN A 73 -4.62 -6.33 -6.29
C ASN A 73 -5.93 -5.51 -6.38
N PHE A 74 -6.45 -5.35 -7.61
CA PHE A 74 -7.67 -4.58 -7.87
C PHE A 74 -8.85 -4.97 -6.95
N SER A 75 -9.13 -6.27 -6.78
CA SER A 75 -10.28 -6.70 -5.95
C SER A 75 -10.11 -6.36 -4.48
N GLU A 76 -8.90 -6.48 -3.94
CA GLU A 76 -8.60 -6.14 -2.54
C GLU A 76 -8.75 -4.63 -2.30
N ILE A 77 -8.29 -3.80 -3.25
CA ILE A 77 -8.48 -2.35 -3.18
C ILE A 77 -9.96 -1.99 -3.35
N GLU A 78 -10.70 -2.64 -4.25
CA GLU A 78 -12.12 -2.38 -4.47
C GLU A 78 -12.98 -2.65 -3.23
N GLU A 79 -12.60 -3.60 -2.37
CA GLU A 79 -13.27 -3.90 -1.09
C GLU A 79 -13.25 -2.71 -0.11
N TRP A 80 -12.39 -1.70 -0.31
CA TRP A 80 -12.44 -0.45 0.45
C TRP A 80 -13.76 0.31 0.32
N LYS A 81 -14.56 0.04 -0.72
CA LYS A 81 -15.94 0.56 -0.83
C LYS A 81 -16.84 0.14 0.33
N LEU A 82 -16.52 -0.96 1.02
CA LEU A 82 -17.23 -1.36 2.25
C LEU A 82 -16.95 -0.40 3.40
N TRP A 83 -15.76 0.19 3.43
CA TRP A 83 -15.27 1.04 4.53
C TRP A 83 -15.46 2.54 4.30
N CYS A 84 -15.79 2.93 3.07
CA CYS A 84 -15.89 4.32 2.64
C CYS A 84 -17.25 4.60 2.02
N ASN A 85 -18.03 5.50 2.64
CA ASN A 85 -19.38 5.85 2.18
C ASN A 85 -19.39 6.76 0.94
N LYS A 86 -18.24 7.32 0.56
CA LYS A 86 -18.09 8.23 -0.59
C LYS A 86 -16.84 7.92 -1.41
N VAL A 87 -16.78 6.72 -1.97
CA VAL A 87 -15.75 6.44 -2.99
C VAL A 87 -16.10 7.19 -4.26
N VAL A 88 -15.21 8.08 -4.68
CA VAL A 88 -15.36 8.94 -5.86
C VAL A 88 -15.06 8.13 -7.12
N ASP A 89 -13.92 7.43 -7.12
CA ASP A 89 -13.50 6.56 -8.21
C ASP A 89 -12.51 5.49 -7.71
N HIS A 90 -12.23 4.51 -8.56
CA HIS A 90 -11.13 3.57 -8.42
C HIS A 90 -10.28 3.59 -9.70
N LEU A 91 -9.13 4.26 -9.62
CA LEU A 91 -8.19 4.38 -10.72
C LEU A 91 -7.20 3.21 -10.71
N VAL A 92 -7.06 2.57 -11.87
CA VAL A 92 -6.00 1.59 -12.10
C VAL A 92 -4.90 2.25 -12.90
N VAL A 93 -3.68 2.22 -12.37
CA VAL A 93 -2.51 2.82 -12.97
C VAL A 93 -1.52 1.75 -13.42
N GLU A 94 -0.71 2.04 -14.43
CA GLU A 94 0.37 1.13 -14.85
C GLU A 94 1.44 1.07 -13.74
N GLY A 95 1.82 -0.12 -13.28
CA GLY A 95 2.93 -0.30 -12.34
C GLY A 95 2.72 -1.38 -11.28
N GLY A 96 3.83 -1.83 -10.68
CA GLY A 96 3.84 -2.74 -9.53
C GLY A 96 3.66 -1.99 -8.20
N HIS A 97 3.93 -2.64 -7.07
CA HIS A 97 3.66 -2.11 -5.72
C HIS A 97 4.21 -0.69 -5.45
N PHE A 98 5.30 -0.31 -6.10
CA PHE A 98 5.95 1.00 -5.96
C PHE A 98 5.54 2.04 -7.02
N TYR A 99 4.40 1.85 -7.70
CA TYR A 99 3.88 2.78 -8.72
C TYR A 99 3.84 4.25 -8.24
N ILE A 100 3.63 4.48 -6.94
CA ILE A 100 3.57 5.82 -6.32
C ILE A 100 4.92 6.54 -6.42
N THR A 101 6.03 5.85 -6.19
CA THR A 101 7.38 6.44 -6.18
C THR A 101 8.06 6.34 -7.54
N GLU A 102 7.73 5.33 -8.33
CA GLU A 102 8.23 5.16 -9.70
C GLU A 102 7.56 6.16 -10.68
N GLN A 103 6.30 6.51 -10.44
CA GLN A 103 5.53 7.44 -11.28
C GLN A 103 4.91 8.59 -10.46
N PRO A 104 5.73 9.43 -9.81
CA PRO A 104 5.24 10.46 -8.90
C PRO A 104 4.39 11.52 -9.61
N GLN A 105 4.67 11.80 -10.89
CA GLN A 105 3.90 12.78 -11.67
C GLN A 105 2.46 12.33 -11.92
N MET A 106 2.26 11.05 -12.26
CA MET A 106 0.95 10.45 -12.43
C MET A 106 0.17 10.48 -11.10
N MET A 107 0.82 10.15 -9.98
CA MET A 107 0.19 10.24 -8.65
C MET A 107 -0.30 11.67 -8.33
N LEU A 108 0.52 12.69 -8.64
CA LEU A 108 0.12 14.10 -8.46
C LEU A 108 -1.08 14.48 -9.33
N GLU A 109 -1.20 13.91 -10.53
CA GLU A 109 -2.35 14.13 -11.42
C GLU A 109 -3.63 13.49 -10.86
N CYS A 110 -3.54 12.26 -10.33
CA CYS A 110 -4.65 11.61 -9.63
C CYS A 110 -5.16 12.45 -8.45
N ILE A 111 -4.24 13.00 -7.63
CA ILE A 111 -4.61 13.86 -6.48
C ILE A 111 -5.31 15.14 -6.97
N ARG A 112 -4.80 15.76 -8.05
CA ARG A 112 -5.39 16.98 -8.61
C ARG A 112 -6.82 16.74 -9.07
N ALA A 113 -7.08 15.64 -9.77
CA ALA A 113 -8.42 15.29 -10.24
C ALA A 113 -9.44 15.17 -9.09
N LEU A 114 -9.06 14.50 -7.98
CA LEU A 114 -9.92 14.39 -6.79
C LEU A 114 -10.25 15.76 -6.16
N SER A 115 -9.25 16.66 -6.13
CA SER A 115 -9.42 17.98 -5.52
C SER A 115 -10.39 18.89 -6.30
N THR A 116 -10.44 18.75 -7.63
CA THR A 116 -11.36 19.52 -8.48
C THR A 116 -12.79 19.03 -8.40
N GLU A 117 -13.01 17.73 -8.18
CA GLU A 117 -14.36 17.16 -8.04
C GLU A 117 -14.97 17.41 -6.65
N THR A 118 -14.14 17.55 -5.61
CA THR A 118 -14.61 17.80 -4.24
C THR A 118 -14.97 19.28 -3.99
N THR A 119 -14.53 20.19 -4.87
CA THR A 119 -14.77 21.64 -4.77
C THR A 119 -15.89 22.15 -5.68
N ALA A 120 -16.45 21.28 -6.54
CA ALA A 120 -17.59 21.55 -7.41
C ALA A 120 -18.91 21.11 -6.75
#